data_AF-A0A8F4FUB7-F1
#
_entry.id   AF-A0A8F4FUB7-F1
#
_cell.length_a   1.000
_cell.length_b   1.000
_cell.length_c   1.000
_cell.angle_alpha   90.00
_cell.angle_beta   90.00
_cell.angle_gamma   90.00
#
_symmetry.space_group_name_H-M   'P 1'
#
loop_
_entity.id
_entity.type
_entity.pdbx_description
1 polymer ?
#
loop_
_entity_poly.entity_id
_entity_poly.type
_entity_poly.pdbx_seq_one_letter_code
_entity_poly.pdbx_strand_id
1 'polypeptide(L)'
;MSPPYDESSAGKDRWSDEPEPALPDTPMWLSHHWPHTYDRCAVVGGLHVCRRCLVLYPLALVSGIAIGIGSWWPHRIDAWVLWLFPLPGVIEFVLDNLGRIAYSPVRQMVLSGAGAIAAGLGYVRYLDHTTDHLVWSVVAAYTAACLVGALYGGAPAEGAHVKPLKRQLEPFLPGPGNPKVTDGELAVFIVCVLVTTIGLAGDISRHLQNPGSLNNDFISGWHLVLYGGVLSVGLFIGFGAVRRGPGYVGSVSTGTIGFGLLSFGGVCDATWHHVFGTEAAVEALVSPPHLVVFTGLAFLLTAPVVVLWKREARRLGVVASIAAMVSVVSTVLVTSLFTGYLSPLSGGLSLQAGYIEPLVGESVQDYDTVRGLGIAVWTAAVLATAVVVLLVRFRLVPGVLLAGFVLLGLPPLFVSGSGGIGDTSSIDVFNPLTVGFVAAGLAAEVCMALLGRPTLGRIGASLTGAAVGAAMWAATFATLGHDDRLQWGEALWGGAITISALVGAAIAALIALPVSTGSAITSGTPGPHPA
;
A
#
# COMPACT_ATOMS: atom_id res chain seq x y z
N MET A 1 -87.24 16.36 -9.69
CA MET A 1 -86.76 15.32 -8.76
C MET A 1 -85.34 14.99 -9.16
N SER A 2 -84.37 15.59 -8.48
CA SER A 2 -82.96 15.26 -8.58
C SER A 2 -82.65 14.25 -7.47
N PRO A 3 -81.86 13.18 -7.71
CA PRO A 3 -81.34 12.37 -6.63
C PRO A 3 -80.19 13.11 -5.91
N PRO A 4 -79.93 12.81 -4.63
CA PRO A 4 -79.00 13.54 -3.81
C PRO A 4 -77.54 13.22 -4.16
N TYR A 5 -76.69 14.24 -4.02
CA TYR A 5 -75.24 14.15 -4.07
C TYR A 5 -74.75 13.37 -2.85
N ASP A 6 -74.08 12.23 -3.06
CA ASP A 6 -73.45 11.44 -2.00
C ASP A 6 -72.01 11.95 -1.79
N GLU A 7 -71.79 12.66 -0.67
CA GLU A 7 -70.50 13.20 -0.23
C GLU A 7 -69.55 12.16 0.39
N SER A 8 -69.75 10.85 0.16
CA SER A 8 -68.91 9.81 0.79
C SER A 8 -67.72 9.28 -0.05
N SER A 9 -67.43 9.82 -1.23
CA SER A 9 -66.29 9.36 -2.06
C SER A 9 -65.07 10.28 -2.11
N ALA A 10 -65.07 11.39 -1.36
CA ALA A 10 -63.92 12.29 -1.26
C ALA A 10 -63.03 11.91 -0.08
N GLY A 11 -62.08 10.99 -0.30
CA GLY A 11 -60.94 10.82 0.61
C GLY A 11 -60.67 9.37 1.01
N LYS A 12 -60.07 8.61 0.10
CA LYS A 12 -59.24 7.43 0.36
C LYS A 12 -58.72 6.97 -1.00
N ASP A 13 -57.61 7.57 -1.46
CA ASP A 13 -56.76 7.03 -2.55
C ASP A 13 -55.51 7.92 -2.71
N ARG A 14 -54.80 8.19 -1.61
CA ARG A 14 -53.49 8.85 -1.69
C ARG A 14 -52.53 8.41 -0.59
N TRP A 15 -52.51 7.11 -0.30
CA TRP A 15 -51.45 6.42 0.42
C TRP A 15 -51.40 5.00 -0.13
N SER A 16 -50.81 4.84 -1.32
CA SER A 16 -50.25 3.55 -1.71
C SER A 16 -49.08 3.29 -0.76
N ASP A 17 -49.26 2.38 0.19
CA ASP A 17 -48.21 1.77 1.02
C ASP A 17 -47.26 0.88 0.19
N GLU A 18 -47.03 1.23 -1.08
CA GLU A 18 -45.90 0.68 -1.80
C GLU A 18 -44.65 1.41 -1.31
N PRO A 19 -43.67 0.72 -0.71
CA PRO A 19 -42.40 1.36 -0.39
C PRO A 19 -41.86 1.95 -1.68
N GLU A 20 -41.62 3.27 -1.68
CA GLU A 20 -40.87 3.91 -2.76
C GLU A 20 -39.67 3.00 -3.09
N PRO A 21 -39.47 2.64 -4.37
CA PRO A 21 -38.39 1.73 -4.72
C PRO A 21 -37.11 2.30 -4.14
N ALA A 22 -36.46 1.51 -3.28
CA ALA A 22 -35.28 1.94 -2.54
C ALA A 22 -34.29 2.55 -3.54
N LEU A 23 -34.14 3.87 -3.48
CA LEU A 23 -33.19 4.58 -4.34
C LEU A 23 -31.83 3.91 -4.11
N PRO A 24 -31.13 3.46 -5.16
CA PRO A 24 -29.83 2.84 -4.99
C PRO A 24 -28.93 3.83 -4.24
N ASP A 25 -28.55 3.46 -3.01
CA ASP A 25 -27.71 4.28 -2.12
C ASP A 25 -26.42 4.63 -2.88
N THR A 26 -26.33 5.88 -3.34
CA THR A 26 -25.09 6.35 -3.94
C THR A 26 -24.05 6.40 -2.81
N PRO A 27 -22.86 5.81 -3.01
CA PRO A 27 -21.82 5.83 -1.99
C PRO A 27 -21.58 7.26 -1.47
N MET A 28 -21.59 7.43 -0.15
CA MET A 28 -21.48 8.75 0.52
C MET A 28 -20.31 9.61 0.05
N TRP A 29 -19.25 9.03 -0.52
CA TRP A 29 -18.10 9.79 -1.02
C TRP A 29 -18.41 10.60 -2.30
N LEU A 30 -19.43 10.24 -3.08
CA LEU A 30 -19.82 10.96 -4.31
C LEU A 30 -20.82 12.09 -4.04
N SER A 31 -21.79 11.85 -3.15
CA SER A 31 -22.81 12.84 -2.81
C SER A 31 -22.44 13.68 -1.59
N HIS A 32 -21.76 13.11 -0.58
CA HIS A 32 -21.66 13.56 0.82
C HIS A 32 -22.99 14.01 1.48
N HIS A 33 -24.09 13.86 0.75
CA HIS A 33 -25.45 14.18 1.09
C HIS A 33 -26.20 12.87 1.34
N TRP A 34 -27.07 12.89 2.33
CA TRP A 34 -27.99 11.78 2.59
C TRP A 34 -29.14 11.78 1.57
N PRO A 35 -29.85 10.65 1.38
CA PRO A 35 -30.94 10.55 0.40
C PRO A 35 -31.99 11.67 0.47
N HIS A 36 -32.35 12.11 1.69
CA HIS A 36 -33.30 13.21 1.90
C HIS A 36 -32.76 14.60 1.51
N THR A 37 -31.50 14.70 1.08
CA THR A 37 -30.83 15.93 0.60
C THR A 37 -30.28 15.78 -0.82
N TYR A 38 -30.76 14.80 -1.59
CA TYR A 38 -30.34 14.59 -2.98
C TYR A 38 -30.80 15.67 -3.96
N ASP A 39 -31.69 16.57 -3.54
CA ASP A 39 -31.98 17.83 -4.24
C ASP A 39 -30.73 18.71 -4.43
N ARG A 40 -29.70 18.50 -3.60
CA ARG A 40 -28.36 19.12 -3.67
C ARG A 40 -27.40 18.44 -4.65
N CYS A 41 -27.82 17.33 -5.25
CA CYS A 41 -27.02 16.51 -6.15
C CYS A 41 -27.50 16.63 -7.62
N ALA A 42 -26.57 16.46 -8.55
CA ALA A 42 -26.85 16.15 -9.96
C ALA A 42 -26.71 14.65 -10.16
N VAL A 43 -27.47 14.09 -11.10
CA VAL A 43 -27.36 12.67 -11.48
C VAL A 43 -26.44 12.55 -12.68
N VAL A 44 -25.30 11.90 -12.52
CA VAL A 44 -24.31 11.67 -13.58
C VAL A 44 -24.09 10.18 -13.72
N GLY A 45 -24.47 9.60 -14.86
CA GLY A 45 -24.34 8.15 -15.10
C GLY A 45 -25.11 7.28 -14.09
N GLY A 46 -26.23 7.79 -13.55
CA GLY A 46 -27.03 7.11 -12.53
C GLY A 46 -26.55 7.30 -11.09
N LEU A 47 -25.49 8.08 -10.85
CA LEU A 47 -24.94 8.36 -9.51
C LEU A 47 -25.24 9.79 -9.08
N HIS A 48 -25.59 9.98 -7.81
CA HIS A 48 -25.77 11.31 -7.20
C HIS A 48 -24.42 11.95 -6.87
N VAL A 49 -24.07 13.04 -7.56
CA VAL A 49 -22.86 13.83 -7.33
C VAL A 49 -23.23 15.20 -6.80
N CYS A 50 -22.57 15.68 -5.75
CA CYS A 50 -22.82 17.02 -5.22
C CYS A 50 -22.62 18.09 -6.31
N ARG A 51 -23.62 18.97 -6.52
CA ARG A 51 -23.56 20.03 -7.54
C ARG A 51 -22.40 21.00 -7.32
N ARG A 52 -22.05 21.28 -6.06
CA ARG A 52 -20.88 22.10 -5.70
C ARG A 52 -19.58 21.42 -6.10
N CYS A 53 -19.40 20.13 -5.76
CA CYS A 53 -18.19 19.38 -6.11
C CYS A 53 -18.04 19.19 -7.63
N LEU A 54 -19.15 18.95 -8.32
CA LEU A 54 -19.18 18.78 -9.78
C LEU A 54 -18.65 20.02 -10.52
N VAL A 55 -18.87 21.21 -9.96
CA VAL A 55 -18.36 22.47 -10.51
C VAL A 55 -16.96 22.80 -9.98
N LEU A 56 -16.76 22.66 -8.67
CA LEU A 56 -15.55 23.09 -7.97
C LEU A 56 -14.30 22.37 -8.47
N TYR A 57 -14.30 21.03 -8.47
CA TYR A 57 -13.07 20.28 -8.75
C TYR A 57 -12.59 20.38 -10.21
N PRO A 58 -13.46 20.18 -11.22
CA PRO A 58 -13.00 20.30 -12.61
C PRO A 58 -12.54 21.72 -12.95
N LEU A 59 -13.27 22.75 -12.51
CA LEU A 59 -12.88 24.13 -12.75
C LEU A 59 -11.63 24.53 -11.99
N ALA A 60 -11.43 24.04 -10.76
CA ALA A 60 -10.20 24.30 -10.01
C ALA A 60 -8.98 23.67 -10.69
N LEU A 61 -9.11 22.46 -11.22
CA LEU A 61 -8.06 21.81 -11.99
C LEU A 61 -7.73 22.60 -13.27
N VAL A 62 -8.75 22.96 -14.06
CA VAL A 62 -8.56 23.75 -15.29
C VAL A 62 -7.94 25.11 -14.99
N SER A 63 -8.41 25.80 -13.94
CA SER A 63 -7.86 27.09 -13.52
C SER A 63 -6.42 26.95 -13.04
N GLY A 64 -6.11 25.93 -12.24
CA GLY A 64 -4.76 25.65 -11.78
C GLY A 64 -3.80 25.37 -12.93
N ILE A 65 -4.20 24.56 -13.91
CA ILE A 65 -3.40 24.33 -15.12
C ILE A 65 -3.20 25.65 -15.89
N ALA A 66 -4.28 26.38 -16.17
CA ALA A 66 -4.21 27.61 -16.96
C ALA A 66 -3.32 28.69 -16.32
N ILE A 67 -3.39 28.84 -14.99
CA ILE A 67 -2.56 29.75 -14.21
C ILE A 67 -1.11 29.25 -14.17
N GLY A 68 -0.90 27.96 -13.91
CA GLY A 68 0.44 27.36 -13.76
C GLY A 68 1.27 27.33 -15.05
N ILE A 69 0.63 27.22 -16.23
CA ILE A 69 1.36 27.19 -17.52
C ILE A 69 1.70 28.57 -18.09
N GLY A 70 1.23 29.66 -17.47
CA GLY A 70 1.15 30.94 -18.15
C GLY A 70 1.69 32.12 -17.36
N SER A 71 2.66 32.84 -17.94
CA SER A 71 3.14 34.13 -17.42
C SER A 71 2.11 35.28 -17.53
N TRP A 72 0.88 34.97 -17.94
CA TRP A 72 -0.21 35.93 -18.11
C TRP A 72 -0.92 36.25 -16.80
N TRP A 73 -0.80 35.38 -15.78
CA TRP A 73 -1.46 35.59 -14.50
C TRP A 73 -0.71 36.63 -13.65
N PRO A 74 -1.36 37.74 -13.26
CA PRO A 74 -0.68 38.79 -12.52
C PRO A 74 -0.66 38.49 -11.01
N HIS A 75 0.38 37.84 -10.49
CA HIS A 75 0.49 37.41 -9.08
C HIS A 75 0.21 38.48 -8.01
N ARG A 76 0.27 39.77 -8.35
CA ARG A 76 -0.17 40.88 -7.49
C ARG A 76 -1.64 40.79 -7.05
N ILE A 77 -2.48 40.03 -7.77
CA ILE A 77 -3.90 39.87 -7.43
C ILE A 77 -4.19 38.62 -6.59
N ASP A 78 -3.18 37.79 -6.30
CA ASP A 78 -3.40 36.47 -5.71
C ASP A 78 -4.14 36.53 -4.37
N ALA A 79 -3.75 37.47 -3.50
CA ALA A 79 -4.42 37.68 -2.23
C ALA A 79 -5.90 38.07 -2.39
N TRP A 80 -6.20 38.93 -3.37
CA TRP A 80 -7.56 39.34 -3.65
C TRP A 80 -8.41 38.20 -4.18
N VAL A 81 -7.86 37.38 -5.08
CA VAL A 81 -8.57 36.23 -5.64
C VAL A 81 -8.81 35.18 -4.56
N LEU A 82 -7.79 34.83 -3.77
CA LEU A 82 -7.91 33.81 -2.72
C LEU A 82 -8.89 34.19 -1.61
N TRP A 83 -8.93 35.45 -1.19
CA TRP A 83 -9.91 35.90 -0.21
C TRP A 83 -11.30 36.18 -0.84
N LEU A 84 -11.40 36.96 -1.92
CA LEU A 84 -12.71 37.45 -2.34
C LEU A 84 -13.54 36.42 -3.12
N PHE A 85 -12.93 35.50 -3.85
CA PHE A 85 -13.68 34.60 -4.74
C PHE A 85 -14.41 33.47 -4.00
N PRO A 86 -13.85 32.83 -2.94
CA PRO A 86 -14.59 31.84 -2.15
C PRO A 86 -15.65 32.48 -1.26
N LEU A 87 -15.46 33.75 -0.85
CA LEU A 87 -16.25 34.42 0.18
C LEU A 87 -17.77 34.35 -0.07
N PRO A 88 -18.31 34.64 -1.28
CA PRO A 88 -19.74 34.49 -1.55
C PRO A 88 -20.25 33.06 -1.34
N GLY A 89 -19.49 32.05 -1.75
CA GLY A 89 -19.85 30.64 -1.57
C GLY A 89 -19.81 30.19 -0.11
N VAL A 90 -18.89 30.75 0.69
CA VAL A 90 -18.82 30.54 2.14
C VAL A 90 -20.01 31.21 2.84
N ILE A 91 -20.32 32.47 2.51
CA ILE A 91 -21.49 33.18 3.04
C ILE A 91 -22.77 32.41 2.72
N GLU A 92 -22.93 31.96 1.47
CA GLU A 92 -24.08 31.17 1.06
C GLU A 92 -24.18 29.85 1.84
N PHE A 93 -23.06 29.13 2.00
CA PHE A 93 -23.04 27.90 2.79
C PHE A 93 -23.45 28.14 4.24
N VAL A 94 -22.91 29.18 4.89
CA VAL A 94 -23.24 29.51 6.27
C VAL A 94 -24.70 29.90 6.41
N LEU A 95 -25.22 30.77 5.54
CA LEU A 95 -26.62 31.21 5.60
C LEU A 95 -27.62 30.08 5.30
N ASP A 96 -27.28 29.18 4.39
CA ASP A 96 -28.09 27.99 4.06
C ASP A 96 -28.13 27.03 5.25
N ASN A 97 -26.99 26.75 5.90
CA ASN A 97 -26.95 25.93 7.12
C ASN A 97 -27.73 26.58 8.27
N LEU A 98 -27.70 27.91 8.40
CA LEU A 98 -28.49 28.64 9.40
C LEU A 98 -29.98 28.78 9.05
N GLY A 99 -30.43 28.20 7.92
CA GLY A 99 -31.82 28.29 7.46
C GLY A 99 -32.27 29.70 7.08
N ARG A 100 -31.33 30.62 6.80
CA ARG A 100 -31.62 32.04 6.49
C ARG A 100 -31.90 32.28 5.02
N ILE A 101 -31.51 31.35 4.15
CA ILE A 101 -31.77 31.40 2.72
C ILE A 101 -32.27 30.04 2.27
N ALA A 102 -33.19 30.03 1.30
CA ALA A 102 -33.62 28.79 0.67
C ALA A 102 -32.55 28.28 -0.30
N TYR A 103 -32.34 26.96 -0.33
CA TYR A 103 -31.44 26.32 -1.27
C TYR A 103 -31.78 26.69 -2.73
N SER A 104 -30.76 27.01 -3.51
CA SER A 104 -30.89 27.26 -4.95
C SER A 104 -29.72 26.61 -5.69
N PRO A 105 -29.99 25.68 -6.61
CA PRO A 105 -28.92 24.97 -7.30
C PRO A 105 -28.09 25.84 -8.22
N VAL A 106 -28.74 26.77 -8.93
CA VAL A 106 -28.07 27.71 -9.83
C VAL A 106 -27.12 28.60 -9.03
N ARG A 107 -27.60 29.16 -7.92
CA ARG A 107 -26.77 30.00 -7.04
C ARG A 107 -25.59 29.20 -6.48
N GLN A 108 -25.84 27.99 -5.97
CA GLN A 108 -24.77 27.14 -5.44
C GLN A 108 -23.69 26.86 -6.50
N MET A 109 -24.08 26.49 -7.72
CA MET A 109 -23.14 26.22 -8.81
C MET A 109 -22.34 27.47 -9.21
N VAL A 110 -23.00 28.62 -9.40
CA VAL A 110 -22.35 29.88 -9.78
C VAL A 110 -21.32 30.32 -8.74
N LEU A 111 -21.69 30.32 -7.45
CA LEU A 111 -20.79 30.72 -6.38
C LEU A 111 -19.63 29.74 -6.19
N SER A 112 -19.86 28.45 -6.46
CA SER A 112 -18.80 27.43 -6.43
C SER A 112 -17.79 27.61 -7.56
N GLY A 113 -18.22 28.14 -8.72
CA GLY A 113 -17.33 28.45 -9.85
C GLY A 113 -16.30 29.53 -9.52
N ALA A 114 -16.71 30.59 -8.81
CA ALA A 114 -15.77 31.61 -8.35
C ALA A 114 -14.74 31.01 -7.36
N GLY A 115 -15.22 30.25 -6.37
CA GLY A 115 -14.35 29.53 -5.44
C GLY A 115 -13.40 28.54 -6.12
N ALA A 116 -13.79 27.96 -7.26
CA ALA A 116 -12.95 27.05 -8.03
C ALA A 116 -11.71 27.72 -8.60
N ILE A 117 -11.83 28.95 -9.09
CA ILE A 117 -10.68 29.72 -9.62
C ILE A 117 -9.68 30.00 -8.48
N ALA A 118 -10.17 30.39 -7.30
CA ALA A 118 -9.33 30.57 -6.12
C ALA A 118 -8.68 29.25 -5.67
N ALA A 119 -9.42 28.13 -5.68
CA ALA A 119 -8.87 26.82 -5.37
C ALA A 119 -7.76 26.41 -6.36
N GLY A 120 -7.95 26.65 -7.66
CA GLY A 120 -6.94 26.41 -8.68
C GLY A 120 -5.67 27.24 -8.48
N LEU A 121 -5.81 28.54 -8.19
CA LEU A 121 -4.70 29.40 -7.82
C LEU A 121 -4.00 28.90 -6.53
N GLY A 122 -4.80 28.49 -5.54
CA GLY A 122 -4.31 27.90 -4.30
C GLY A 122 -3.48 26.64 -4.55
N TYR A 123 -3.89 25.77 -5.48
CA TYR A 123 -3.12 24.61 -5.88
C TYR A 123 -1.77 24.98 -6.51
N VAL A 124 -1.74 25.96 -7.42
CA VAL A 124 -0.47 26.42 -8.02
C VAL A 124 0.47 26.94 -6.94
N ARG A 125 -0.01 27.84 -6.08
CA ARG A 125 0.81 28.40 -4.98
C ARG A 125 1.25 27.34 -3.98
N TYR A 126 0.39 26.35 -3.70
CA TYR A 126 0.72 25.23 -2.83
C TYR A 126 1.79 24.31 -3.45
N LEU A 127 1.72 24.07 -4.76
CA LEU A 127 2.72 23.30 -5.49
C LEU A 127 4.07 24.03 -5.51
N ASP A 128 4.08 25.36 -5.62
CA ASP A 128 5.30 26.17 -5.54
C ASP A 128 5.86 26.22 -4.11
N HIS A 129 4.99 26.47 -3.13
CA HIS A 129 5.31 26.62 -1.71
C HIS A 129 4.22 25.98 -0.85
N THR A 130 4.47 24.74 -0.39
CA THR A 130 3.50 23.98 0.40
C THR A 130 3.11 24.63 1.72
N THR A 131 3.93 25.56 2.23
CA THR A 131 3.71 26.34 3.46
C THR A 131 3.20 27.75 3.21
N ASP A 132 2.72 28.06 2.02
CA ASP A 132 2.23 29.39 1.67
C ASP A 132 1.18 29.90 2.68
N HIS A 133 1.57 30.90 3.47
CA HIS A 133 0.74 31.46 4.54
C HIS A 133 -0.56 32.07 4.03
N LEU A 134 -0.58 32.59 2.80
CA LEU A 134 -1.79 33.16 2.21
C LEU A 134 -2.80 32.06 1.89
N VAL A 135 -2.35 30.93 1.33
CA VAL A 135 -3.22 29.77 1.07
C VAL A 135 -3.77 29.22 2.38
N TRP A 136 -2.90 28.94 3.36
CA TRP A 136 -3.33 28.31 4.61
C TRP A 136 -4.17 29.23 5.50
N SER A 137 -3.93 30.54 5.51
CA SER A 137 -4.77 31.49 6.27
C SER A 137 -6.19 31.56 5.71
N VAL A 138 -6.35 31.56 4.38
CA VAL A 138 -7.65 31.52 3.71
C VAL A 138 -8.38 30.21 4.01
N VAL A 139 -7.69 29.07 3.86
CA VAL A 139 -8.26 27.75 4.15
C VAL A 139 -8.69 27.66 5.61
N ALA A 140 -7.85 28.07 6.55
CA ALA A 140 -8.17 28.07 7.98
C ALA A 140 -9.39 28.96 8.30
N ALA A 141 -9.41 30.20 7.80
CA ALA A 141 -10.49 31.15 8.06
C ALA A 141 -11.83 30.65 7.51
N TYR A 142 -11.88 30.18 6.26
CA TYR A 142 -13.13 29.71 5.66
C TYR A 142 -13.57 28.34 6.16
N THR A 143 -12.63 27.46 6.53
CA THR A 143 -12.98 26.20 7.20
C THR A 143 -13.61 26.49 8.56
N ALA A 144 -13.04 27.40 9.35
CA ALA A 144 -13.61 27.81 10.64
C ALA A 144 -15.00 28.41 10.47
N ALA A 145 -15.20 29.33 9.51
CA ALA A 145 -16.50 29.94 9.24
C ALA A 145 -17.57 28.90 8.83
N CYS A 146 -17.23 27.99 7.91
CA CYS A 146 -18.13 26.91 7.50
C CYS A 146 -18.45 25.95 8.65
N LEU A 147 -17.45 25.60 9.48
CA LEU A 147 -17.63 24.70 10.62
C LEU A 147 -18.54 25.33 11.68
N VAL A 148 -18.36 26.62 11.98
CA VAL A 148 -19.27 27.38 12.84
C VAL A 148 -20.68 27.39 12.23
N GLY A 149 -20.83 27.72 10.96
CA GLY A 149 -22.14 27.71 10.28
C GLY A 149 -22.85 26.35 10.36
N ALA A 150 -22.12 25.25 10.14
CA ALA A 150 -22.65 23.89 10.22
C ALA A 150 -23.02 23.49 11.66
N LEU A 151 -22.21 23.84 12.66
CA LEU A 151 -22.48 23.52 14.06
C LEU A 151 -23.69 24.28 14.62
N TYR A 152 -23.81 25.58 14.31
CA TYR A 152 -24.92 26.41 14.79
C TYR A 152 -26.20 26.23 13.97
N GLY A 153 -26.08 25.90 12.68
CA GLY A 153 -27.21 25.55 11.82
C GLY A 153 -27.74 24.14 12.08
N GLY A 154 -26.86 23.24 12.53
CA GLY A 154 -27.13 21.83 12.80
C GLY A 154 -27.53 21.51 14.24
N ALA A 155 -28.31 22.37 14.92
CA ALA A 155 -29.10 21.88 16.04
C ALA A 155 -30.03 20.79 15.48
N PRO A 156 -29.89 19.52 15.89
CA PRO A 156 -30.61 18.44 15.24
C PRO A 156 -32.11 18.67 15.41
N ALA A 157 -32.86 18.59 14.32
CA ALA A 157 -34.25 18.21 14.44
C ALA A 157 -34.29 16.92 15.28
N GLU A 158 -35.06 16.92 16.36
CA GLU A 158 -35.32 15.73 17.17
C GLU A 158 -35.62 14.55 16.24
N GLY A 159 -34.72 13.56 16.18
CA GLY A 159 -34.89 12.36 15.36
C GLY A 159 -33.78 12.03 14.35
N ALA A 160 -32.76 12.86 14.16
CA ALA A 160 -31.62 12.50 13.30
C ALA A 160 -30.73 11.43 13.97
N HIS A 161 -31.07 10.15 13.75
CA HIS A 161 -30.23 9.01 14.11
C HIS A 161 -28.91 9.06 13.33
N VAL A 162 -27.86 9.64 13.92
CA VAL A 162 -26.48 9.42 13.48
C VAL A 162 -26.21 7.92 13.63
N LYS A 163 -26.20 7.19 12.51
CA LYS A 163 -25.82 5.77 12.52
C LYS A 163 -24.42 5.68 13.14
N PRO A 164 -24.20 4.82 14.17
CA PRO A 164 -22.90 4.69 14.80
C PRO A 164 -21.82 4.40 13.75
N LEU A 165 -20.62 4.95 13.92
CA LEU A 165 -19.50 4.85 12.95
C LEU A 165 -19.31 3.43 12.40
N LYS A 166 -19.46 2.42 13.26
CA LYS A 166 -19.43 1.00 12.89
C LYS A 166 -20.39 0.64 11.75
N ARG A 167 -21.62 1.15 11.79
CA ARG A 167 -22.68 0.91 10.78
C ARG A 167 -22.44 1.68 9.48
N GLN A 168 -21.62 2.72 9.52
CA GLN A 168 -21.19 3.46 8.31
C GLN A 168 -20.01 2.79 7.63
N LEU A 169 -19.13 2.15 8.40
CA LEU A 169 -17.95 1.44 7.89
C LEU A 169 -18.27 0.01 7.44
N GLU A 170 -19.35 -0.59 7.95
CA GLU A 170 -19.77 -1.96 7.66
C GLU A 170 -19.73 -2.34 6.16
N PRO A 171 -20.18 -1.47 5.21
CA PRO A 171 -20.10 -1.79 3.79
C PRO A 171 -18.68 -1.90 3.22
N PHE A 172 -17.67 -1.37 3.90
CA PHE A 172 -16.26 -1.36 3.47
C PHE A 172 -15.41 -2.43 4.16
N LEU A 173 -15.92 -3.07 5.21
CA LEU A 173 -15.20 -4.05 5.99
C LEU A 173 -15.17 -5.43 5.30
N PRO A 174 -14.20 -6.30 5.61
CA PRO A 174 -14.16 -7.67 5.10
C PRO A 174 -15.38 -8.46 5.59
N GLY A 175 -16.11 -9.09 4.67
CA GLY A 175 -17.30 -9.88 4.98
C GLY A 175 -17.55 -11.03 4.00
N PRO A 176 -18.36 -12.04 4.39
CA PRO A 176 -18.65 -13.21 3.56
C PRO A 176 -19.42 -12.89 2.27
N GLY A 177 -20.08 -11.73 2.19
CA GLY A 177 -20.76 -11.23 1.00
C GLY A 177 -19.90 -10.36 0.08
N ASN A 178 -18.64 -10.12 0.43
CA ASN A 178 -17.79 -9.22 -0.35
C ASN A 178 -17.46 -9.82 -1.73
N PRO A 179 -17.36 -9.00 -2.78
CA PRO A 179 -17.04 -9.47 -4.12
C PRO A 179 -15.68 -10.16 -4.16
N LYS A 180 -15.60 -11.34 -4.79
CA LYS A 180 -14.33 -12.05 -4.95
C LYS A 180 -13.47 -11.36 -6.02
N VAL A 181 -12.19 -11.18 -5.71
CA VAL A 181 -11.17 -10.70 -6.66
C VAL A 181 -10.90 -11.79 -7.69
N THR A 182 -11.21 -11.46 -8.95
CA THR A 182 -11.01 -12.32 -10.13
C THR A 182 -9.54 -12.41 -10.53
N ASP A 183 -9.19 -13.35 -11.41
CA ASP A 183 -7.80 -13.48 -11.88
C ASP A 183 -7.34 -12.29 -12.73
N GLY A 184 -8.25 -11.67 -13.49
CA GLY A 184 -7.95 -10.44 -14.23
C GLY A 184 -7.70 -9.24 -13.30
N GLU A 185 -8.54 -9.06 -12.28
CA GLU A 185 -8.33 -8.04 -11.25
C GLU A 185 -7.03 -8.29 -10.46
N LEU A 186 -6.73 -9.55 -10.16
CA LEU A 186 -5.47 -9.93 -9.51
C LEU A 186 -4.26 -9.61 -10.41
N ALA A 187 -4.33 -9.87 -11.72
CA ALA A 187 -3.27 -9.53 -12.66
C ALA A 187 -2.98 -8.02 -12.69
N VAL A 188 -4.02 -7.18 -12.73
CA VAL A 188 -3.88 -5.72 -12.64
C VAL A 188 -3.26 -5.32 -11.31
N PHE A 189 -3.72 -5.91 -10.20
CA PHE A 189 -3.21 -5.58 -8.88
C PHE A 189 -1.71 -5.90 -8.74
N ILE A 190 -1.24 -7.00 -9.33
CA ILE A 190 0.19 -7.35 -9.37
C ILE A 190 1.00 -6.28 -10.09
N VAL A 191 0.49 -5.74 -11.21
CA VAL A 191 1.19 -4.67 -11.95
C VAL A 191 1.36 -3.44 -11.07
N CYS A 192 0.33 -3.04 -10.33
CA CYS A 192 0.42 -1.93 -9.37
C CYS A 192 1.48 -2.19 -8.27
N VAL A 193 1.52 -3.41 -7.74
CA VAL A 193 2.51 -3.86 -6.75
C VAL A 193 3.94 -3.85 -7.32
N LEU A 194 4.11 -4.29 -8.56
CA LEU A 194 5.41 -4.30 -9.25
C LEU A 194 5.93 -2.88 -9.46
N VAL A 195 5.10 -1.95 -9.95
CA VAL A 195 5.50 -0.55 -10.13
C VAL A 195 5.95 0.05 -8.81
N THR A 196 5.21 -0.20 -7.73
CA THR A 196 5.57 0.24 -6.37
C THR A 196 6.94 -0.33 -5.95
N THR A 197 7.17 -1.62 -6.20
CA THR A 197 8.43 -2.31 -5.85
C THR A 197 9.62 -1.76 -6.64
N ILE A 198 9.44 -1.54 -7.95
CA ILE A 198 10.47 -0.99 -8.85
C ILE A 198 10.82 0.45 -8.43
N GLY A 199 9.82 1.28 -8.14
CA GLY A 199 10.02 2.63 -7.67
C GLY A 199 10.86 2.68 -6.40
N LEU A 200 10.50 1.86 -5.40
CA LEU A 200 11.26 1.75 -4.15
C LEU A 200 12.70 1.25 -4.37
N ALA A 201 12.89 0.20 -5.16
CA ALA A 201 14.22 -0.35 -5.41
C ALA A 201 15.14 0.66 -6.10
N GLY A 202 14.61 1.40 -7.09
CA GLY A 202 15.34 2.47 -7.75
C GLY A 202 15.67 3.62 -6.80
N ASP A 203 14.74 3.97 -5.91
CA ASP A 203 14.94 5.04 -4.93
C ASP A 203 16.05 4.69 -3.93
N ILE A 204 16.05 3.48 -3.38
CA ILE A 204 17.11 3.02 -2.49
C ILE A 204 18.45 2.94 -3.23
N SER A 205 18.46 2.44 -4.47
CA SER A 205 19.68 2.40 -5.29
C SER A 205 20.28 3.80 -5.46
N ARG A 206 19.45 4.82 -5.63
CA ARG A 206 19.89 6.22 -5.74
C ARG A 206 20.47 6.74 -4.42
N HIS A 207 19.82 6.46 -3.30
CA HIS A 207 20.32 6.83 -1.96
C HIS A 207 21.69 6.22 -1.66
N LEU A 208 21.94 4.99 -2.14
CA LEU A 208 23.22 4.31 -1.95
C LEU A 208 24.32 4.84 -2.88
N GLN A 209 24.00 5.15 -4.14
CA GLN A 209 25.00 5.54 -5.14
C GLN A 209 25.36 7.03 -5.09
N ASN A 210 24.41 7.90 -4.75
CA ASN A 210 24.58 9.36 -4.80
C ASN A 210 24.04 10.07 -3.54
N PRO A 211 24.52 9.74 -2.33
CA PRO A 211 23.98 10.28 -1.08
C PRO A 211 24.12 11.82 -0.95
N GLY A 212 25.09 12.43 -1.64
CA GLY A 212 25.32 13.88 -1.59
C GLY A 212 24.37 14.74 -2.42
N SER A 213 23.52 14.13 -3.27
CA SER A 213 22.61 14.86 -4.19
C SER A 213 21.13 14.76 -3.81
N LEU A 214 20.82 14.42 -2.55
CA LEU A 214 19.44 14.15 -2.09
C LEU A 214 18.62 15.43 -1.83
N ASN A 215 19.25 16.60 -1.75
CA ASN A 215 18.56 17.87 -1.51
C ASN A 215 17.64 18.24 -2.70
N ASN A 216 16.34 18.41 -2.44
CA ASN A 216 15.25 18.78 -3.36
C ASN A 216 14.67 17.69 -4.28
N ASP A 217 14.89 16.40 -3.97
CA ASP A 217 14.52 15.31 -4.89
C ASP A 217 13.20 14.58 -4.55
N PHE A 218 12.47 15.06 -3.55
CA PHE A 218 11.28 14.38 -3.02
C PHE A 218 10.14 14.20 -4.06
N ILE A 219 10.07 15.06 -5.08
CA ILE A 219 9.01 15.04 -6.11
C ILE A 219 9.57 14.59 -7.49
N SER A 220 10.84 14.17 -7.56
CA SER A 220 11.50 13.78 -8.82
C SER A 220 12.12 12.38 -8.77
N GLY A 221 12.49 11.86 -9.94
CA GLY A 221 13.20 10.58 -10.05
C GLY A 221 12.36 9.37 -9.62
N TRP A 222 12.95 8.51 -8.78
CA TRP A 222 12.36 7.24 -8.38
C TRP A 222 11.21 7.37 -7.37
N HIS A 223 11.16 8.46 -6.60
CA HIS A 223 10.02 8.80 -5.76
C HIS A 223 8.72 8.91 -6.58
N LEU A 224 8.77 9.51 -7.77
CA LEU A 224 7.59 9.63 -8.63
C LEU A 224 7.08 8.25 -9.11
N VAL A 225 8.00 7.32 -9.37
CA VAL A 225 7.66 5.93 -9.75
C VAL A 225 7.02 5.21 -8.57
N LEU A 226 7.58 5.37 -7.36
CA LEU A 226 7.02 4.84 -6.13
C LEU A 226 5.61 5.40 -5.87
N TYR A 227 5.43 6.72 -5.94
CA TYR A 227 4.15 7.39 -5.76
C TYR A 227 3.14 6.98 -6.82
N GLY A 228 3.55 6.86 -8.08
CA GLY A 228 2.73 6.35 -9.16
C GLY A 228 2.26 4.92 -8.90
N GLY A 229 3.15 4.06 -8.37
CA GLY A 229 2.82 2.72 -7.93
C GLY A 229 1.75 2.71 -6.83
N VAL A 230 1.95 3.46 -5.74
CA VAL A 230 1.00 3.56 -4.63
C VAL A 230 -0.34 4.15 -5.09
N LEU A 231 -0.31 5.20 -5.91
CA LEU A 231 -1.51 5.81 -6.50
C LEU A 231 -2.28 4.81 -7.36
N SER A 232 -1.58 4.01 -8.17
CA SER A 232 -2.22 3.00 -9.00
C SER A 232 -2.95 1.93 -8.17
N VAL A 233 -2.46 1.59 -6.97
CA VAL A 233 -3.16 0.72 -6.02
C VAL A 233 -4.44 1.40 -5.50
N GLY A 234 -4.36 2.67 -5.11
CA GLY A 234 -5.52 3.45 -4.69
C GLY A 234 -6.60 3.51 -5.78
N LEU A 235 -6.19 3.76 -7.04
CA LEU A 235 -7.07 3.77 -8.20
C LEU A 235 -7.69 2.39 -8.47
N PHE A 236 -6.92 1.31 -8.35
CA PHE A 236 -7.43 -0.05 -8.49
C PHE A 236 -8.52 -0.36 -7.45
N ILE A 237 -8.27 -0.04 -6.17
CA ILE A 237 -9.23 -0.26 -5.08
C ILE A 237 -10.50 0.60 -5.31
N GLY A 238 -10.31 1.88 -5.61
CA GLY A 238 -11.40 2.83 -5.85
C GLY A 238 -12.26 2.45 -7.05
N PHE A 239 -11.65 2.09 -8.17
CA PHE A 239 -12.37 1.63 -9.36
C PHE A 239 -13.17 0.35 -9.09
N GLY A 240 -12.58 -0.61 -8.36
CA GLY A 240 -13.27 -1.81 -7.93
C GLY A 240 -14.47 -1.50 -7.02
N ALA A 241 -14.33 -0.54 -6.10
CA ALA A 241 -15.42 -0.09 -5.24
C ALA A 241 -16.55 0.61 -6.02
N VAL A 242 -16.22 1.41 -7.04
CA VAL A 242 -17.21 2.04 -7.92
C VAL A 242 -17.97 1.01 -8.74
N ARG A 243 -17.25 0.05 -9.32
CA ARG A 243 -17.85 -0.93 -10.24
C ARG A 243 -18.62 -2.04 -9.52
N ARG A 244 -18.16 -2.46 -8.34
CA ARG A 244 -18.65 -3.68 -7.66
C ARG A 244 -19.20 -3.41 -6.26
N GLY A 245 -19.31 -2.15 -5.87
CA GLY A 245 -19.81 -1.71 -4.58
C GLY A 245 -18.71 -1.58 -3.51
N PRO A 246 -19.01 -0.86 -2.41
CA PRO A 246 -18.04 -0.50 -1.36
C PRO A 246 -17.34 -1.70 -0.70
N GLY A 247 -17.98 -2.88 -0.69
CA GLY A 247 -17.41 -4.12 -0.14
C GLY A 247 -16.15 -4.60 -0.87
N TYR A 248 -15.88 -4.09 -2.06
CA TYR A 248 -14.63 -4.37 -2.76
C TYR A 248 -13.40 -3.89 -1.96
N VAL A 249 -13.52 -2.78 -1.23
CA VAL A 249 -12.46 -2.26 -0.35
C VAL A 249 -12.02 -3.30 0.70
N GLY A 250 -12.99 -3.99 1.31
CA GLY A 250 -12.74 -5.06 2.27
C GLY A 250 -12.28 -6.38 1.62
N SER A 251 -12.49 -6.53 0.31
CA SER A 251 -12.05 -7.73 -0.44
C SER A 251 -10.53 -7.80 -0.54
N VAL A 252 -9.89 -6.62 -0.66
CA VAL A 252 -8.43 -6.39 -0.69
C VAL A 252 -7.93 -5.68 0.57
N SER A 253 -8.51 -6.00 1.74
CA SER A 253 -8.27 -5.33 3.02
C SER A 253 -6.80 -5.07 3.38
N THR A 254 -5.92 -6.05 3.17
CA THR A 254 -4.49 -5.88 3.44
C THR A 254 -3.87 -4.81 2.53
N GLY A 255 -4.26 -4.80 1.25
CA GLY A 255 -3.84 -3.77 0.30
C GLY A 255 -4.41 -2.39 0.63
N THR A 256 -5.66 -2.33 1.09
CA THR A 256 -6.31 -1.09 1.56
C THR A 256 -5.59 -0.51 2.78
N ILE A 257 -5.26 -1.35 3.77
CA ILE A 257 -4.49 -0.93 4.95
C ILE A 257 -3.10 -0.45 4.52
N GLY A 258 -2.42 -1.20 3.65
CA GLY A 258 -1.11 -0.84 3.13
C GLY A 258 -1.11 0.50 2.39
N PHE A 259 -2.09 0.73 1.52
CA PHE A 259 -2.29 2.02 0.83
C PHE A 259 -2.51 3.18 1.81
N GLY A 260 -3.35 2.98 2.83
CA GLY A 260 -3.62 3.99 3.85
C GLY A 260 -2.36 4.34 4.66
N LEU A 261 -1.62 3.32 5.10
CA LEU A 261 -0.37 3.50 5.84
C LEU A 261 0.72 4.15 4.99
N LEU A 262 0.82 3.82 3.70
CA LEU A 262 1.76 4.45 2.78
C LEU A 262 1.44 5.93 2.54
N SER A 263 0.15 6.24 2.36
CA SER A 263 -0.30 7.62 2.18
C SER A 263 -0.01 8.45 3.44
N PHE A 264 -0.29 7.90 4.62
CA PHE A 264 0.02 8.54 5.89
C PHE A 264 1.52 8.66 6.14
N GLY A 265 2.27 7.58 5.91
CA GLY A 265 3.72 7.52 6.04
C GLY A 265 4.43 8.54 5.16
N GLY A 266 4.02 8.69 3.90
CA GLY A 266 4.60 9.69 2.99
C GLY A 266 4.36 11.14 3.44
N VAL A 267 3.20 11.44 4.05
CA VAL A 267 2.94 12.78 4.65
C VAL A 267 3.81 13.00 5.88
N CYS A 268 3.92 11.99 6.75
CA CYS A 268 4.80 12.04 7.91
C CYS A 268 6.27 12.22 7.50
N ASP A 269 6.70 11.55 6.44
CA ASP A 269 8.06 11.58 5.90
C ASP A 269 8.40 12.96 5.32
N ALA A 270 7.52 13.54 4.49
CA ALA A 270 7.66 14.90 3.99
C ALA A 270 7.74 15.94 5.13
N THR A 271 6.91 15.76 6.15
CA THR A 271 6.91 16.62 7.35
C THR A 271 8.20 16.47 8.13
N TRP A 272 8.69 15.23 8.27
CA TRP A 272 9.91 14.92 8.99
C TRP A 272 11.13 15.55 8.32
N HIS A 273 11.27 15.39 7.01
CA HIS A 273 12.35 16.03 6.25
C HIS A 273 12.34 17.55 6.39
N HIS A 274 11.16 18.17 6.50
CA HIS A 274 11.04 19.61 6.70
C HIS A 274 11.52 20.06 8.10
N VAL A 275 11.19 19.28 9.14
CA VAL A 275 11.47 19.67 10.54
C VAL A 275 12.88 19.26 10.97
N PHE A 276 13.34 18.08 10.57
CA PHE A 276 14.57 17.45 11.06
C PHE A 276 15.66 17.31 10.00
N GLY A 277 15.36 17.61 8.73
CA GLY A 277 16.25 17.35 7.59
C GLY A 277 16.12 15.92 7.06
N THR A 278 16.78 15.63 5.94
CA THR A 278 16.76 14.31 5.28
C THR A 278 17.76 13.36 5.92
N GLU A 279 17.30 12.20 6.38
CA GLU A 279 18.16 11.13 6.87
C GLU A 279 18.90 10.44 5.73
N ALA A 280 20.09 9.91 6.02
CA ALA A 280 20.89 9.18 5.04
C ALA A 280 21.38 7.83 5.59
N ALA A 281 21.66 6.90 4.68
CA ALA A 281 22.23 5.59 4.99
C ALA A 281 21.42 4.83 6.07
N VAL A 282 22.04 4.52 7.22
CA VAL A 282 21.41 3.70 8.27
C VAL A 282 20.25 4.43 8.95
N GLU A 283 20.35 5.75 9.12
CA GLU A 283 19.30 6.55 9.76
C GLU A 283 17.99 6.49 8.96
N ALA A 284 18.07 6.49 7.62
CA ALA A 284 16.91 6.34 6.74
C ALA A 284 16.21 4.97 6.88
N LEU A 285 16.92 3.91 7.27
CA LEU A 285 16.33 2.57 7.46
C LEU A 285 15.51 2.46 8.75
N VAL A 286 15.79 3.30 9.74
CA VAL A 286 15.21 3.19 11.09
C VAL A 286 14.37 4.40 11.49
N SER A 287 14.31 5.44 10.66
CA SER A 287 13.57 6.63 11.03
C SER A 287 12.07 6.38 11.13
N PRO A 288 11.36 7.02 12.08
CA PRO A 288 9.97 6.67 12.36
C PRO A 288 9.04 6.74 11.14
N PRO A 289 9.10 7.76 10.26
CA PRO A 289 8.27 7.79 9.05
C PRO A 289 8.57 6.65 8.06
N HIS A 290 9.86 6.36 7.84
CA HIS A 290 10.29 5.24 6.99
C HIS A 290 9.81 3.89 7.52
N LEU A 291 9.71 3.69 8.85
CA LEU A 291 9.13 2.47 9.42
C LEU A 291 7.61 2.37 9.23
N VAL A 292 6.89 3.49 9.20
CA VAL A 292 5.47 3.52 8.83
C VAL A 292 5.30 3.18 7.36
N VAL A 293 6.14 3.75 6.48
CA VAL A 293 6.20 3.42 5.05
C VAL A 293 6.51 1.93 4.85
N PHE A 294 7.51 1.38 5.54
CA PHE A 294 7.83 -0.05 5.54
C PHE A 294 6.63 -0.91 5.94
N THR A 295 5.93 -0.52 7.01
CA THR A 295 4.72 -1.24 7.44
C THR A 295 3.66 -1.20 6.35
N GLY A 296 3.40 -0.03 5.77
CA GLY A 296 2.45 0.10 4.66
C GLY A 296 2.82 -0.74 3.44
N LEU A 297 4.11 -0.76 3.06
CA LEU A 297 4.65 -1.62 2.01
C LEU A 297 4.47 -3.11 2.36
N ALA A 298 4.79 -3.55 3.58
CA ALA A 298 4.63 -4.93 3.98
C ALA A 298 3.18 -5.40 3.83
N PHE A 299 2.20 -4.58 4.24
CA PHE A 299 0.77 -4.87 4.02
C PHE A 299 0.40 -4.87 2.53
N LEU A 300 0.85 -3.86 1.77
CA LEU A 300 0.51 -3.73 0.35
C LEU A 300 1.10 -4.87 -0.49
N LEU A 301 2.38 -5.19 -0.30
CA LEU A 301 3.11 -6.19 -1.08
C LEU A 301 2.69 -7.62 -0.74
N THR A 302 2.22 -7.89 0.49
CA THR A 302 1.62 -9.19 0.87
C THR A 302 0.16 -9.34 0.44
N ALA A 303 -0.51 -8.25 0.04
CA ALA A 303 -1.93 -8.29 -0.26
C ALA A 303 -2.34 -9.30 -1.35
N PRO A 304 -1.61 -9.46 -2.49
CA PRO A 304 -1.97 -10.45 -3.50
C PRO A 304 -1.93 -11.89 -2.97
N VAL A 305 -0.94 -12.27 -2.14
CA VAL A 305 -0.91 -13.61 -1.54
C VAL A 305 -2.02 -13.80 -0.50
N VAL A 306 -2.38 -12.77 0.26
CA VAL A 306 -3.52 -12.82 1.21
C VAL A 306 -4.85 -13.01 0.47
N VAL A 307 -5.03 -12.33 -0.67
CA VAL A 307 -6.21 -12.52 -1.55
C VAL A 307 -6.28 -13.96 -2.05
N LEU A 308 -5.14 -14.54 -2.46
CA LEU A 308 -5.07 -15.95 -2.86
C LEU A 308 -5.31 -16.91 -1.70
N TRP A 309 -4.89 -16.56 -0.48
CA TRP A 309 -5.05 -17.39 0.72
C TRP A 309 -6.51 -17.68 1.07
N LYS A 310 -7.42 -16.77 0.69
CA LYS A 310 -8.87 -16.95 0.82
C LYS A 310 -9.46 -17.99 -0.15
N ARG A 311 -8.70 -18.43 -1.16
CA ARG A 311 -9.13 -19.46 -2.13
C ARG A 311 -8.79 -20.85 -1.61
N GLU A 312 -9.57 -21.86 -1.97
CA GLU A 312 -9.33 -23.25 -1.58
C GLU A 312 -7.91 -23.74 -1.93
N ALA A 313 -7.38 -24.71 -1.16
CA ALA A 313 -6.07 -25.33 -1.37
C ALA A 313 -6.03 -26.05 -2.71
N ARG A 314 -5.21 -25.53 -3.63
CA ARG A 314 -5.23 -25.90 -5.05
C ARG A 314 -3.84 -25.80 -5.67
N ARG A 315 -3.69 -26.49 -6.79
CA ARG A 315 -2.66 -26.19 -7.79
C ARG A 315 -3.00 -24.84 -8.41
N LEU A 316 -2.09 -23.87 -8.31
CA LEU A 316 -2.31 -22.55 -8.86
C LEU A 316 -2.12 -22.57 -10.38
N GLY A 317 -2.97 -21.84 -11.10
CA GLY A 317 -2.74 -21.51 -12.50
C GLY A 317 -1.59 -20.51 -12.65
N VAL A 318 -1.23 -20.17 -13.89
CA VAL A 318 -0.09 -19.30 -14.19
C VAL A 318 -0.23 -17.92 -13.52
N VAL A 319 -1.36 -17.24 -13.69
CA VAL A 319 -1.60 -15.90 -13.12
C VAL A 319 -1.50 -15.92 -11.60
N ALA A 320 -2.18 -16.87 -10.93
CA ALA A 320 -2.12 -16.97 -9.48
C ALA A 320 -0.73 -17.37 -8.96
N SER A 321 0.03 -18.16 -9.71
CA SER A 321 1.43 -18.49 -9.35
C SER A 321 2.33 -17.27 -9.44
N ILE A 322 2.21 -16.49 -10.53
CA ILE A 322 2.93 -15.22 -10.70
C ILE A 322 2.54 -14.25 -9.58
N ALA A 323 1.26 -14.15 -9.24
CA ALA A 323 0.77 -13.27 -8.18
C ALA A 323 1.36 -13.60 -6.81
N ALA A 324 1.34 -14.89 -6.45
CA ALA A 324 1.94 -15.37 -5.22
C ALA A 324 3.45 -15.08 -5.19
N MET A 325 4.14 -15.35 -6.32
CA MET A 325 5.58 -15.15 -6.44
C MET A 325 5.96 -13.68 -6.33
N VAL A 326 5.33 -12.81 -7.12
CA VAL A 326 5.58 -11.36 -7.07
C VAL A 326 5.34 -10.82 -5.67
N SER A 327 4.21 -11.18 -5.05
CA SER A 327 3.87 -10.73 -3.69
C SER A 327 4.96 -11.11 -2.68
N VAL A 328 5.41 -12.37 -2.71
CA VAL A 328 6.43 -12.86 -1.79
C VAL A 328 7.81 -12.29 -2.10
N VAL A 329 8.24 -12.27 -3.37
CA VAL A 329 9.53 -11.70 -3.79
C VAL A 329 9.61 -10.22 -3.43
N SER A 330 8.57 -9.43 -3.74
CA SER A 330 8.51 -8.02 -3.35
C SER A 330 8.57 -7.83 -1.83
N THR A 331 7.84 -8.64 -1.06
CA THR A 331 7.84 -8.56 0.41
C THR A 331 9.21 -8.90 0.99
N VAL A 332 9.86 -9.95 0.46
CA VAL A 332 11.22 -10.34 0.84
C VAL A 332 12.19 -9.22 0.49
N LEU A 333 12.13 -8.69 -0.73
CA LEU A 333 13.01 -7.62 -1.19
C LEU A 333 12.92 -6.41 -0.26
N VAL A 334 11.70 -5.93 0.05
CA VAL A 334 11.50 -4.79 0.95
C VAL A 334 11.97 -5.07 2.37
N THR A 335 11.66 -6.26 2.91
CA THR A 335 12.18 -6.66 4.23
C THR A 335 13.71 -6.67 4.24
N SER A 336 14.34 -7.27 3.24
CA SER A 336 15.81 -7.35 3.12
C SER A 336 16.46 -5.97 2.93
N LEU A 337 15.77 -5.03 2.28
CA LEU A 337 16.25 -3.66 2.11
C LEU A 337 16.17 -2.85 3.42
N PHE A 338 15.03 -2.88 4.11
CA PHE A 338 14.85 -2.19 5.40
C PHE A 338 15.64 -2.82 6.54
N THR A 339 15.94 -4.12 6.44
CA THR A 339 16.89 -4.82 7.32
C THR A 339 18.27 -4.92 6.69
N GLY A 340 18.59 -3.99 5.78
CA GLY A 340 19.84 -3.95 5.02
C GLY A 340 21.07 -4.05 5.92
N TYR A 341 21.04 -3.50 7.13
CA TYR A 341 22.09 -3.60 8.15
C TYR A 341 22.42 -5.04 8.61
N LEU A 342 21.51 -6.01 8.39
CA LEU A 342 21.69 -7.45 8.54
C LEU A 342 21.65 -8.20 7.19
N SER A 343 21.78 -7.52 6.05
CA SER A 343 21.76 -8.09 4.68
C SER A 343 23.18 -8.14 4.08
N PRO A 344 23.50 -9.08 3.16
CA PRO A 344 24.82 -9.12 2.53
C PRO A 344 25.09 -7.93 1.61
N LEU A 345 24.08 -7.07 1.41
CA LEU A 345 24.14 -5.88 0.58
C LEU A 345 24.66 -4.63 1.32
N SER A 346 24.81 -4.65 2.64
CA SER A 346 25.38 -3.53 3.38
C SER A 346 26.87 -3.76 3.71
N GLY A 347 27.63 -2.68 3.89
CA GLY A 347 29.01 -2.69 4.41
C GLY A 347 29.13 -1.86 5.70
N GLY A 348 29.83 -2.41 6.71
CA GLY A 348 30.37 -1.71 7.88
C GLY A 348 29.43 -1.44 9.07
N LEU A 349 29.93 -1.67 10.29
CA LEU A 349 29.40 -1.08 11.52
C LEU A 349 30.51 -0.90 12.58
N SER A 350 30.55 0.28 13.19
CA SER A 350 31.14 0.54 14.51
C SER A 350 30.08 1.31 15.31
N LEU A 351 29.54 0.70 16.37
CA LEU A 351 28.34 1.21 17.05
C LEU A 351 28.64 2.12 18.24
N GLN A 352 29.89 2.28 18.70
CA GLN A 352 30.28 3.28 19.70
C GLN A 352 31.79 3.24 19.98
N ALA A 353 32.38 4.40 20.28
CA ALA A 353 33.69 4.49 20.90
C ALA A 353 33.59 4.10 22.38
N GLY A 354 34.20 2.98 22.78
CA GLY A 354 34.43 2.63 24.19
C GLY A 354 33.49 1.59 24.83
N TYR A 355 32.65 0.89 24.05
CA TYR A 355 31.88 -0.26 24.54
C TYR A 355 32.57 -1.58 24.16
N ILE A 356 32.86 -2.43 25.14
CA ILE A 356 33.41 -3.77 24.94
C ILE A 356 32.30 -4.78 25.22
N GLU A 357 31.90 -5.52 24.20
CA GLU A 357 30.83 -6.50 24.27
C GLU A 357 31.38 -7.84 24.81
N PRO A 358 30.68 -8.56 25.71
CA PRO A 358 31.40 -9.40 26.68
C PRO A 358 31.78 -10.81 26.23
N LEU A 359 31.57 -11.21 24.96
CA LEU A 359 31.60 -12.65 24.63
C LEU A 359 32.30 -13.07 23.33
N VAL A 360 32.16 -12.33 22.22
CA VAL A 360 32.80 -12.69 20.94
C VAL A 360 33.04 -11.41 20.13
N GLY A 361 34.27 -10.90 20.17
CA GLY A 361 34.72 -9.82 19.29
C GLY A 361 35.45 -8.72 20.04
N GLU A 362 36.78 -8.75 19.97
CA GLU A 362 37.64 -7.72 20.56
C GLU A 362 38.21 -6.78 19.47
N SER A 363 37.99 -7.11 18.20
CA SER A 363 38.49 -6.38 17.04
C SER A 363 37.39 -6.03 16.03
N VAL A 364 37.62 -5.00 15.22
CA VAL A 364 36.74 -4.62 14.09
C VAL A 364 36.51 -5.80 13.13
N GLN A 365 37.53 -6.64 12.95
CA GLN A 365 37.45 -7.82 12.09
C GLN A 365 36.52 -8.91 12.65
N ASP A 366 36.50 -9.09 13.97
CA ASP A 366 35.56 -10.00 14.62
C ASP A 366 34.12 -9.50 14.49
N TYR A 367 33.90 -8.19 14.62
CA TYR A 367 32.59 -7.57 14.41
C TYR A 367 32.08 -7.77 12.97
N ASP A 368 32.92 -7.57 11.97
CA ASP A 368 32.57 -7.83 10.57
C ASP A 368 32.25 -9.32 10.33
N THR A 369 32.95 -10.22 11.02
CA THR A 369 32.70 -11.68 10.94
C THR A 369 31.36 -12.05 11.58
N VAL A 370 31.08 -11.57 12.79
CA VAL A 370 29.79 -11.78 13.49
C VAL A 370 28.64 -11.22 12.67
N ARG A 371 28.82 -10.03 12.09
CA ARG A 371 27.87 -9.41 11.17
C ARG A 371 27.62 -10.27 9.94
N GLY A 372 28.67 -10.76 9.28
CA GLY A 372 28.55 -11.68 8.14
C GLY A 372 27.79 -12.98 8.49
N LEU A 373 28.01 -13.52 9.69
CA LEU A 373 27.26 -14.70 10.16
C LEU A 373 25.78 -14.37 10.42
N GLY A 374 25.51 -13.21 11.03
CA GLY A 374 24.14 -12.71 11.21
C GLY A 374 23.41 -12.54 9.88
N ILE A 375 24.11 -12.01 8.87
CA ILE A 375 23.64 -11.89 7.49
C ILE A 375 23.28 -13.25 6.91
N ALA A 376 24.15 -14.25 7.08
CA ALA A 376 23.93 -15.59 6.54
C ALA A 376 22.65 -16.23 7.09
N VAL A 377 22.50 -16.18 8.42
CA VAL A 377 21.36 -16.73 9.14
C VAL A 377 20.07 -15.98 8.81
N TRP A 378 20.11 -14.64 8.84
CA TRP A 378 18.94 -13.80 8.56
C TRP A 378 18.41 -14.03 7.14
N THR A 379 19.31 -14.06 6.16
CA THR A 379 18.94 -14.31 4.75
C THR A 379 18.29 -15.68 4.58
N ALA A 380 18.86 -16.72 5.20
CA ALA A 380 18.29 -18.06 5.17
C ALA A 380 16.89 -18.12 5.82
N ALA A 381 16.70 -17.42 6.94
CA ALA A 381 15.42 -17.33 7.64
C ALA A 381 14.32 -16.69 6.79
N VAL A 382 14.63 -15.56 6.14
CA VAL A 382 13.68 -14.84 5.27
C VAL A 382 13.33 -15.68 4.05
N LEU A 383 14.32 -16.28 3.37
CA LEU A 383 14.09 -17.10 2.18
C LEU A 383 13.31 -18.38 2.50
N ALA A 384 13.65 -19.06 3.60
CA ALA A 384 12.90 -20.24 4.05
C ALA A 384 11.44 -19.88 4.36
N THR A 385 11.21 -18.75 5.04
CA THR A 385 9.85 -18.27 5.34
C THR A 385 9.06 -18.04 4.06
N ALA A 386 9.63 -17.29 3.12
CA ALA A 386 9.03 -16.92 1.85
C ALA A 386 8.57 -18.15 1.03
N VAL A 387 9.47 -19.12 0.85
CA VAL A 387 9.19 -20.33 0.07
C VAL A 387 8.19 -21.23 0.78
N VAL A 388 8.40 -21.48 2.06
CA VAL A 388 7.64 -22.51 2.77
C VAL A 388 6.21 -22.09 3.01
N VAL A 389 5.96 -20.80 3.33
CA VAL A 389 4.57 -20.28 3.42
C VAL A 389 3.81 -20.58 2.12
N LEU A 390 4.40 -20.37 0.95
CA LEU A 390 3.72 -20.71 -0.30
C LEU A 390 3.51 -22.22 -0.46
N LEU A 391 4.56 -23.00 -0.25
CA LEU A 391 4.56 -24.42 -0.61
C LEU A 391 3.81 -25.33 0.36
N VAL A 392 3.52 -24.89 1.60
CA VAL A 392 2.63 -25.65 2.52
C VAL A 392 1.17 -25.56 2.09
N ARG A 393 0.78 -24.49 1.37
CA ARG A 393 -0.61 -24.20 1.03
C ARG A 393 -0.94 -24.32 -0.45
N PHE A 394 0.04 -24.06 -1.31
CA PHE A 394 -0.13 -24.01 -2.75
C PHE A 394 0.91 -24.84 -3.47
N ARG A 395 0.54 -25.30 -4.66
CA ARG A 395 1.49 -25.85 -5.62
C ARG A 395 1.60 -24.90 -6.80
N LEU A 396 2.76 -24.27 -6.95
CA LEU A 396 3.05 -23.33 -8.03
C LEU A 396 3.27 -24.07 -9.35
N VAL A 397 3.16 -23.33 -10.46
CA VAL A 397 3.60 -23.82 -11.78
C VAL A 397 5.13 -23.98 -11.77
N PRO A 398 5.68 -25.06 -12.36
CA PRO A 398 7.13 -25.25 -12.43
C PRO A 398 7.87 -24.07 -13.07
N GLY A 399 9.03 -23.75 -12.53
CA GLY A 399 9.91 -22.66 -12.93
C GLY A 399 9.61 -21.32 -12.27
N VAL A 400 8.43 -21.14 -11.65
CA VAL A 400 8.06 -19.88 -11.01
C VAL A 400 8.90 -19.62 -9.75
N LEU A 401 9.26 -20.65 -8.97
CA LEU A 401 10.16 -20.48 -7.82
C LEU A 401 11.54 -20.03 -8.29
N LEU A 402 12.14 -20.75 -9.24
CA LEU A 402 13.45 -20.40 -9.78
C LEU A 402 13.48 -18.96 -10.32
N ALA A 403 12.49 -18.56 -11.10
CA ALA A 403 12.40 -17.21 -11.64
C ALA A 403 12.33 -16.14 -10.53
N GLY A 404 11.57 -16.38 -9.45
CA GLY A 404 11.51 -15.46 -8.32
C GLY A 404 12.84 -15.27 -7.60
N PHE A 405 13.58 -16.36 -7.39
CA PHE A 405 14.92 -16.30 -6.80
C PHE A 405 15.94 -15.60 -7.70
N VAL A 406 15.88 -15.82 -9.02
CA VAL A 406 16.69 -15.07 -9.99
C VAL A 406 16.43 -13.57 -9.83
N LEU A 407 15.16 -13.15 -9.73
CA LEU A 407 14.80 -11.74 -9.51
C LEU A 407 15.35 -11.19 -8.20
N LEU A 408 15.33 -11.98 -7.11
CA LEU A 408 15.95 -11.60 -5.83
C LEU A 408 17.47 -11.46 -5.92
N GLY A 409 18.13 -12.17 -6.84
CA GLY A 409 19.57 -12.11 -7.08
C GLY A 409 20.04 -10.98 -7.99
N LEU A 410 19.13 -10.21 -8.60
CA LEU A 410 19.49 -9.10 -9.51
C LEU A 410 20.03 -7.84 -8.82
N PRO A 411 19.50 -7.37 -7.66
CA PRO A 411 19.92 -6.12 -7.04
C PRO A 411 21.44 -5.97 -6.83
N PRO A 412 22.21 -6.98 -6.39
CA PRO A 412 23.68 -6.89 -6.30
C PRO A 412 24.34 -6.40 -7.60
N LEU A 413 23.83 -6.79 -8.77
CA LEU A 413 24.38 -6.42 -10.07
C LEU A 413 24.20 -4.92 -10.37
N PHE A 414 23.11 -4.33 -9.90
CA PHE A 414 22.81 -2.92 -10.11
C PHE A 414 23.53 -2.01 -9.10
N VAL A 415 23.66 -2.47 -7.86
CA VAL A 415 24.29 -1.68 -6.78
C VAL A 415 25.82 -1.63 -6.93
N SER A 416 26.46 -2.72 -7.36
CA SER A 416 27.93 -2.78 -7.52
C SER A 416 28.46 -2.01 -8.74
N GLY A 417 27.63 -1.26 -9.47
CA GLY A 417 28.03 -0.46 -10.63
C GLY A 417 28.28 -1.27 -11.91
N SER A 418 28.19 -2.60 -11.87
CA SER A 418 28.38 -3.49 -13.02
C SER A 418 27.13 -3.68 -13.89
N GLY A 419 26.04 -2.95 -13.66
CA GLY A 419 24.75 -3.23 -14.29
C GLY A 419 23.89 -2.01 -14.63
N GLY A 420 24.46 -0.81 -14.77
CA GLY A 420 23.70 0.33 -15.30
C GLY A 420 23.16 0.03 -16.70
N ILE A 421 21.92 0.40 -16.99
CA ILE A 421 21.20 0.16 -18.27
C ILE A 421 21.92 0.73 -19.52
N GLY A 422 23.07 1.41 -19.36
CA GLY A 422 23.87 1.99 -20.45
C GLY A 422 25.30 1.47 -20.61
N ASP A 423 25.85 0.67 -19.69
CA ASP A 423 27.24 0.18 -19.78
C ASP A 423 27.27 -1.36 -19.78
N THR A 424 27.11 -1.93 -20.97
CA THR A 424 27.11 -3.39 -21.19
C THR A 424 28.52 -3.98 -21.30
N SER A 425 29.58 -3.20 -21.06
CA SER A 425 30.96 -3.65 -21.31
C SER A 425 31.51 -4.60 -20.24
N SER A 426 30.88 -4.67 -19.06
CA SER A 426 31.25 -5.65 -18.02
C SER A 426 30.12 -5.89 -17.00
N ILE A 427 28.98 -6.46 -17.43
CA ILE A 427 28.09 -7.12 -16.46
C ILE A 427 28.84 -8.35 -15.97
N ASP A 428 29.36 -8.30 -14.74
CA ASP A 428 29.85 -9.47 -14.02
C ASP A 428 28.63 -10.36 -13.67
N VAL A 429 28.15 -11.11 -14.66
CA VAL A 429 27.04 -12.08 -14.55
C VAL A 429 27.30 -13.09 -13.42
N PHE A 430 28.56 -13.25 -13.01
CA PHE A 430 29.03 -14.14 -11.97
C PHE A 430 29.18 -13.49 -10.59
N ASN A 431 28.39 -12.45 -10.26
CA ASN A 431 28.36 -11.95 -8.89
C ASN A 431 28.04 -13.10 -7.90
N PRO A 432 28.90 -13.38 -6.90
CA PRO A 432 28.74 -14.52 -6.02
C PRO A 432 27.38 -14.62 -5.32
N LEU A 433 26.82 -13.48 -4.90
CA LEU A 433 25.50 -13.46 -4.26
C LEU A 433 24.38 -13.82 -5.25
N THR A 434 24.45 -13.30 -6.48
CA THR A 434 23.52 -13.65 -7.55
C THR A 434 23.55 -15.15 -7.83
N VAL A 435 24.74 -15.75 -7.93
CA VAL A 435 24.91 -17.20 -8.11
C VAL A 435 24.28 -17.97 -6.95
N GLY A 436 24.47 -17.49 -5.72
CA GLY A 436 23.80 -18.01 -4.53
C GLY A 436 22.29 -18.05 -4.65
N PHE A 437 21.66 -16.93 -5.02
CA PHE A 437 20.21 -16.84 -5.16
C PHE A 437 19.68 -17.80 -6.22
N VAL A 438 20.37 -17.91 -7.36
CA VAL A 438 20.00 -18.87 -8.42
C VAL A 438 20.07 -20.31 -7.91
N ALA A 439 21.13 -20.67 -7.19
CA ALA A 439 21.28 -22.00 -6.60
C ALA A 439 20.17 -22.32 -5.58
N ALA A 440 19.80 -21.35 -4.75
CA ALA A 440 18.71 -21.46 -3.79
C ALA A 440 17.35 -21.65 -4.50
N GLY A 441 17.11 -20.93 -5.60
CA GLY A 441 15.92 -21.09 -6.43
C GLY A 441 15.82 -22.46 -7.09
N LEU A 442 16.94 -22.98 -7.59
CA LEU A 442 17.02 -24.32 -8.16
C LEU A 442 16.73 -25.38 -7.09
N ALA A 443 17.31 -25.23 -5.89
CA ALA A 443 17.03 -26.11 -4.76
C ALA A 443 15.54 -26.11 -4.38
N ALA A 444 14.92 -24.92 -4.29
CA ALA A 444 13.49 -24.79 -4.00
C ALA A 444 12.61 -25.48 -5.06
N GLU A 445 12.94 -25.31 -6.34
CA GLU A 445 12.22 -25.91 -7.47
C GLU A 445 12.32 -27.44 -7.46
N VAL A 446 13.51 -27.98 -7.22
CA VAL A 446 13.75 -29.43 -7.08
C VAL A 446 12.98 -29.99 -5.87
N CYS A 447 13.04 -29.31 -4.72
CA CYS A 447 12.28 -29.72 -3.54
C CYS A 447 10.77 -29.69 -3.78
N MET A 448 10.24 -28.67 -4.46
CA MET A 448 8.82 -28.62 -4.84
C MET A 448 8.45 -29.81 -5.76
N ALA A 449 9.30 -30.14 -6.74
CA ALA A 449 9.06 -31.23 -7.68
C ALA A 449 9.04 -32.61 -7.00
N LEU A 450 9.97 -32.82 -6.04
CA LEU A 450 10.17 -34.10 -5.35
C LEU A 450 9.26 -34.28 -4.13
N LEU A 451 9.06 -33.23 -3.32
CA LEU A 451 8.43 -33.32 -2.00
C LEU A 451 7.01 -32.71 -1.97
N GLY A 452 6.64 -31.88 -2.95
CA GLY A 452 5.39 -31.11 -2.95
C GLY A 452 4.15 -31.86 -3.45
N ARG A 453 3.74 -32.95 -2.79
CA ARG A 453 2.52 -33.70 -3.17
C ARG A 453 1.55 -33.93 -1.99
N PRO A 454 0.34 -33.32 -1.98
CA PRO A 454 -0.15 -32.24 -2.87
C PRO A 454 0.47 -30.86 -2.57
N THR A 455 0.92 -30.65 -1.33
CA THR A 455 1.70 -29.50 -0.83
C THR A 455 2.79 -30.05 0.11
N LEU A 456 3.68 -29.20 0.62
CA LEU A 456 4.70 -29.65 1.57
C LEU A 456 4.08 -29.96 2.94
N GLY A 457 4.27 -31.20 3.40
CA GLY A 457 4.15 -31.55 4.82
C GLY A 457 5.37 -31.07 5.61
N ARG A 458 5.32 -31.17 6.94
CA ARG A 458 6.35 -30.64 7.85
C ARG A 458 7.79 -31.08 7.52
N ILE A 459 8.01 -32.38 7.25
CA ILE A 459 9.33 -32.89 6.87
C ILE A 459 9.78 -32.29 5.53
N GLY A 460 8.89 -32.25 4.53
CA GLY A 460 9.19 -31.66 3.23
C GLY A 460 9.51 -30.16 3.33
N ALA A 461 8.78 -29.44 4.18
CA ALA A 461 9.05 -28.03 4.48
C ALA A 461 10.44 -27.85 5.12
N SER A 462 10.78 -28.61 6.16
CA SER A 462 12.11 -28.56 6.78
C SER A 462 13.24 -28.87 5.81
N LEU A 463 13.09 -29.90 4.99
CA LEU A 463 14.09 -30.25 3.97
C LEU A 463 14.23 -29.14 2.93
N THR A 464 13.12 -28.52 2.52
CA THR A 464 13.14 -27.39 1.57
C THR A 464 13.85 -26.18 2.17
N GLY A 465 13.52 -25.81 3.42
CA GLY A 465 14.17 -24.71 4.11
C GLY A 465 15.68 -24.93 4.29
N ALA A 466 16.10 -26.14 4.65
CA ALA A 466 17.52 -26.52 4.71
C ALA A 466 18.21 -26.40 3.36
N ALA A 467 17.61 -26.98 2.31
CA ALA A 467 18.20 -26.99 0.97
C ALA A 467 18.38 -25.56 0.42
N VAL A 468 17.38 -24.69 0.60
CA VAL A 468 17.43 -23.28 0.18
C VAL A 468 18.56 -22.53 0.89
N GLY A 469 18.62 -22.60 2.23
CA GLY A 469 19.65 -21.90 3.00
C GLY A 469 21.06 -22.41 2.72
N ALA A 470 21.24 -23.73 2.60
CA ALA A 470 22.52 -24.34 2.29
C ALA A 470 23.00 -23.99 0.87
N ALA A 471 22.12 -24.13 -0.13
CA ALA A 471 22.47 -23.89 -1.53
C ALA A 471 22.85 -22.43 -1.78
N MET A 472 22.14 -21.48 -1.15
CA MET A 472 22.45 -20.05 -1.20
C MET A 472 23.91 -19.77 -0.85
N TRP A 473 24.31 -20.19 0.35
CA TRP A 473 25.64 -19.85 0.88
C TRP A 473 26.74 -20.73 0.32
N ALA A 474 26.46 -22.01 0.04
CA ALA A 474 27.45 -22.90 -0.58
C ALA A 474 27.88 -22.39 -1.97
N ALA A 475 26.92 -21.99 -2.80
CA ALA A 475 27.23 -21.47 -4.13
C ALA A 475 27.89 -20.08 -4.07
N THR A 476 27.48 -19.22 -3.13
CA THR A 476 28.12 -17.92 -2.89
C THR A 476 29.59 -18.10 -2.48
N PHE A 477 29.87 -18.93 -1.47
CA PHE A 477 31.24 -19.16 -1.00
C PHE A 477 32.09 -19.93 -2.00
N ALA A 478 31.53 -20.87 -2.75
CA ALA A 478 32.25 -21.55 -3.82
C ALA A 478 32.71 -20.57 -4.92
N THR A 479 31.86 -19.62 -5.28
CA THR A 479 32.20 -18.57 -6.27
C THR A 479 33.25 -17.62 -5.71
N LEU A 480 33.09 -17.17 -4.46
CA LEU A 480 34.12 -16.35 -3.79
C LEU A 480 35.46 -17.07 -3.65
N GLY A 481 35.45 -18.37 -3.37
CA GLY A 481 36.66 -19.18 -3.26
C GLY A 481 37.34 -19.39 -4.60
N HIS A 482 36.58 -19.62 -5.66
CA HIS A 482 37.09 -19.70 -7.03
C HIS A 482 37.78 -18.41 -7.48
N ASP A 483 37.26 -17.26 -7.05
CA ASP A 483 37.82 -15.95 -7.37
C ASP A 483 38.96 -15.51 -6.42
N ASP A 484 39.44 -16.39 -5.51
CA ASP A 484 40.41 -16.07 -4.45
C ASP A 484 39.98 -14.90 -3.53
N ARG A 485 38.66 -14.65 -3.42
CA ARG A 485 38.04 -13.57 -2.65
C ARG A 485 37.52 -14.02 -1.28
N LEU A 486 37.44 -15.32 -1.02
CA LEU A 486 36.95 -15.85 0.24
C LEU A 486 38.02 -15.74 1.34
N GLN A 487 37.87 -14.76 2.21
CA GLN A 487 38.79 -14.51 3.34
C GLN A 487 38.43 -15.31 4.61
N TRP A 488 37.32 -16.05 4.59
CA TRP A 488 36.86 -16.83 5.73
C TRP A 488 37.51 -18.20 5.75
N GLY A 489 38.02 -18.62 6.92
CA GLY A 489 38.54 -19.97 7.12
C GLY A 489 37.45 -21.05 7.02
N GLU A 490 37.88 -22.31 6.92
CA GLU A 490 37.01 -23.49 6.74
C GLU A 490 35.87 -23.59 7.75
N ALA A 491 36.15 -23.27 9.01
CA ALA A 491 35.15 -23.28 10.07
C ALA A 491 34.04 -22.23 9.86
N LEU A 492 34.38 -21.05 9.32
CA LEU A 492 33.44 -19.95 9.16
C LEU A 492 32.50 -20.19 7.97
N TRP A 493 33.03 -20.47 6.77
CA TRP A 493 32.16 -20.67 5.61
C TRP A 493 31.39 -22.00 5.70
N GLY A 494 32.03 -23.08 6.19
CA GLY A 494 31.37 -24.37 6.43
C GLY A 494 30.32 -24.29 7.54
N GLY A 495 30.62 -23.57 8.62
CA GLY A 495 29.68 -23.28 9.71
C GLY A 495 28.49 -22.45 9.24
N ALA A 496 28.71 -21.40 8.45
CA ALA A 496 27.67 -20.53 7.91
C ALA A 496 26.69 -21.28 6.99
N ILE A 497 27.16 -22.19 6.13
CA ILE A 497 26.30 -23.05 5.32
C ILE A 497 25.43 -23.94 6.22
N THR A 498 26.06 -24.59 7.20
CA THR A 498 25.39 -25.55 8.09
C THR A 498 24.33 -24.87 8.95
N ILE A 499 24.65 -23.74 9.58
CA ILE A 499 23.70 -23.01 10.42
C ILE A 499 22.54 -22.43 9.59
N SER A 500 22.80 -21.99 8.36
CA SER A 500 21.76 -21.52 7.44
C SER A 500 20.79 -22.64 7.07
N ALA A 501 21.30 -23.86 6.87
CA ALA A 501 20.46 -25.04 6.63
C ALA A 501 19.59 -25.37 7.85
N LEU A 502 20.19 -25.38 9.06
CA LEU A 502 19.49 -25.70 10.30
C LEU A 502 18.40 -24.67 10.62
N VAL A 503 18.71 -23.38 10.51
CA VAL A 503 17.76 -22.29 10.75
C VAL A 503 16.64 -22.31 9.71
N GLY A 504 16.98 -22.48 8.43
CA GLY A 504 15.99 -22.66 7.37
C GLY A 504 15.04 -23.82 7.64
N ALA A 505 15.56 -24.97 8.05
CA ALA A 505 14.76 -26.14 8.42
C ALA A 505 13.86 -25.90 9.65
N ALA A 506 14.37 -25.23 10.68
CA ALA A 506 13.65 -24.96 11.92
C ALA A 506 12.47 -24.01 11.67
N ILE A 507 12.70 -22.91 10.96
CA ILE A 507 11.65 -21.94 10.60
C ILE A 507 10.60 -22.61 9.71
N ALA A 508 11.04 -23.36 8.71
CA ALA A 508 10.14 -24.10 7.85
C ALA A 508 9.28 -25.12 8.62
N ALA A 509 9.87 -25.79 9.62
CA ALA A 509 9.14 -26.71 10.50
C ALA A 509 8.04 -26.01 11.31
N LEU A 510 8.31 -24.79 11.77
CA LEU A 510 7.36 -23.97 12.53
C LEU A 510 6.21 -23.49 11.65
N ILE A 511 6.51 -23.03 10.43
CA ILE A 511 5.50 -22.58 9.46
C ILE A 511 4.59 -23.74 9.04
N ALA A 512 5.18 -24.93 8.86
CA ALA A 512 4.45 -26.14 8.48
C ALA A 512 3.77 -26.84 9.66
N LEU A 513 3.66 -26.19 10.83
CA LEU A 513 2.82 -26.69 11.91
C LEU A 513 1.37 -26.78 11.43
N PRO A 514 0.69 -27.92 11.65
CA PRO A 514 -0.71 -28.05 11.26
C PRO A 514 -1.53 -27.09 12.11
N VAL A 515 -2.00 -26.00 11.51
CA VAL A 515 -3.03 -25.15 12.10
C VAL A 515 -4.34 -25.90 11.97
N SER A 516 -5.03 -26.16 13.08
CA SER A 516 -6.37 -26.74 13.08
C SER A 516 -7.32 -25.76 12.37
N THR A 517 -7.59 -25.99 11.09
CA THR A 517 -8.69 -25.31 10.40
C THR A 517 -10.00 -25.77 11.03
N GLY A 518 -10.94 -24.87 11.30
CA GLY A 518 -12.16 -25.14 12.09
C GLY A 518 -13.00 -26.36 11.67
N SER A 519 -12.86 -26.86 10.44
CA SER A 519 -13.42 -28.14 9.99
C SER A 519 -12.90 -29.36 10.77
N ALA A 520 -11.67 -29.30 11.29
CA ALA A 520 -11.09 -30.33 12.15
C ALA A 520 -11.62 -30.26 13.59
N ILE A 521 -12.10 -29.10 14.03
CA ILE A 521 -12.73 -28.89 15.35
C ILE A 521 -14.16 -29.46 15.34
N THR A 522 -14.86 -29.37 14.20
CA THR A 522 -16.23 -29.92 14.06
C THR A 522 -16.29 -31.44 13.93
N SER A 523 -15.18 -32.11 13.61
CA SER A 523 -15.11 -33.57 13.46
C SER A 523 -14.54 -34.30 14.68
N GLY A 524 -14.10 -33.57 15.71
CA GLY A 524 -13.53 -34.14 16.93
C GLY A 524 -14.53 -34.09 18.09
N THR A 525 -15.13 -35.25 18.41
CA THR A 525 -16.00 -35.57 19.56
C THR A 525 -17.44 -34.98 19.61
N PRO A 526 -18.47 -35.84 19.77
CA PRO A 526 -19.85 -35.38 19.98
C PRO A 526 -20.02 -34.90 21.43
N GLY A 527 -20.04 -33.59 21.63
CA GLY A 527 -20.58 -32.97 22.84
C GLY A 527 -22.07 -32.67 22.66
N PRO A 528 -22.89 -32.69 23.73
CA PRO A 528 -24.33 -32.48 23.61
C PRO A 528 -24.60 -31.05 23.13
N HIS A 529 -25.42 -30.92 22.08
CA HIS A 529 -25.90 -29.63 21.63
C HIS A 529 -26.79 -29.00 22.72
N PRO A 530 -26.60 -27.70 23.06
CA PRO A 530 -27.54 -26.99 23.91
C PRO A 530 -28.88 -26.81 23.17
N ALA A 531 -29.96 -26.99 23.93
CA ALA A 531 -31.35 -26.90 23.52
C ALA A 531 -31.76 -25.50 23.02
#